data_AF-A0AA40VQL3-F1
#
_entry.id   AF-A0AA40VQL3-F1
#
_cell.length_a   1.000
_cell.length_b   1.000
_cell.length_c   1.000
_cell.angle_alpha   90.00
_cell.angle_beta   90.00
_cell.angle_gamma   90.00
#
_symmetry.space_group_name_H-M   'P 1'
#
loop_
_entity.id
_entity.type
_entity.pdbx_description
1 polymer ?
#
loop_
_entity_poly.entity_id
_entity_poly.type
_entity_poly.pdbx_seq_one_letter_code
_entity_poly.pdbx_strand_id
1 'polypeptide(L)'
;MGNQRETHSYENKIDKFAEALETARQMQQNWLTYGLDFVNFYVEDVDGDWLETWGNDEILGNSQLDVIKEFLVSDDYVAVRIREHLGERSLFDLAVNLEECCRITEVNDRLSTVKNLLADEENSVNNDIDLLNLADSLLAKLTEIL
;
A
#
# COMPACT_ATOMS: atom_id res chain seq x y z
N MET A 1 -37.10 9.82 -29.63
CA MET A 1 -36.67 11.06 -28.94
C MET A 1 -35.52 10.66 -28.04
N GLY A 2 -34.30 10.88 -28.52
CA GLY A 2 -33.07 10.41 -27.87
C GLY A 2 -32.32 11.53 -27.16
N ASN A 3 -31.31 11.08 -26.39
CA ASN A 3 -30.09 11.81 -26.00
C ASN A 3 -30.24 13.11 -25.18
N GLN A 4 -30.63 12.99 -23.91
CA GLN A 4 -30.46 14.07 -22.89
C GLN A 4 -29.82 13.60 -21.57
N ARG A 5 -29.19 12.42 -21.50
CA ARG A 5 -28.63 11.88 -20.23
C ARG A 5 -27.11 11.83 -20.13
N GLU A 6 -26.37 12.18 -21.19
CA GLU A 6 -24.90 12.00 -21.25
C GLU A 6 -24.11 13.31 -21.10
N THR A 7 -24.74 14.49 -21.12
CA THR A 7 -24.04 15.78 -21.07
C THR A 7 -23.52 16.14 -19.68
N HIS A 8 -24.24 15.81 -18.61
CA HIS A 8 -23.85 16.19 -17.24
C HIS A 8 -22.59 15.47 -16.72
N SER A 9 -22.28 14.27 -17.20
CA SER A 9 -21.07 13.55 -16.77
C SER A 9 -19.81 14.12 -17.41
N TYR A 10 -19.93 14.67 -18.63
CA TYR A 10 -18.83 15.26 -19.38
C TYR A 10 -18.55 16.71 -18.95
N GLU A 11 -19.60 17.50 -18.68
CA GLU A 11 -19.50 18.86 -18.13
C GLU A 11 -18.71 18.85 -16.81
N ASN A 12 -19.07 17.98 -15.86
CA ASN A 12 -18.34 17.85 -14.59
C ASN A 12 -16.87 17.41 -14.74
N LYS A 13 -16.51 16.68 -15.80
CA LYS A 13 -15.12 16.28 -16.07
C LYS A 13 -14.33 17.43 -16.70
N ILE A 14 -14.96 18.19 -17.60
CA ILE A 14 -14.37 19.40 -18.19
C ILE A 14 -14.15 20.45 -17.12
N ASP A 15 -15.12 20.68 -16.24
CA ASP A 15 -15.03 21.70 -15.20
C ASP A 15 -13.91 21.35 -14.21
N LYS A 16 -13.83 20.09 -13.77
CA LYS A 16 -12.71 19.60 -12.95
C LYS A 16 -11.36 19.69 -13.65
N PHE A 17 -11.32 19.42 -14.96
CA PHE A 17 -10.10 19.55 -15.74
C PHE A 17 -9.67 21.02 -15.88
N ALA A 18 -10.62 21.92 -16.13
CA ALA A 18 -10.38 23.36 -16.21
C ALA A 18 -9.91 23.92 -14.87
N GLU A 19 -10.53 23.50 -13.78
CA GLU A 19 -10.14 23.85 -12.41
C GLU A 19 -8.73 23.34 -12.10
N ALA A 20 -8.42 22.07 -12.37
CA ALA A 20 -7.08 21.51 -12.16
C ALA A 20 -6.02 22.21 -13.02
N LEU A 21 -6.36 22.55 -14.28
CA LEU A 21 -5.47 23.26 -15.20
C LEU A 21 -5.19 24.70 -14.74
N GLU A 22 -6.22 25.40 -14.26
CA GLU A 22 -6.06 26.76 -13.74
C GLU A 22 -5.24 26.75 -12.44
N THR A 23 -5.47 25.76 -11.58
CA THR A 23 -4.69 25.57 -10.36
C THR A 23 -3.23 25.28 -10.68
N ALA A 24 -2.95 24.40 -11.64
CA ALA A 24 -1.59 24.10 -12.08
C ALA A 24 -0.88 25.31 -12.70
N ARG A 25 -1.59 26.12 -13.49
CA ARG A 25 -1.06 27.38 -14.03
C ARG A 25 -0.74 28.38 -12.93
N GLN A 26 -1.62 28.50 -11.94
CA GLN A 26 -1.40 29.36 -10.79
C GLN A 26 -0.18 28.89 -9.98
N MET A 27 -0.03 27.58 -9.78
CA MET A 27 1.13 26.99 -9.11
C MET A 27 2.42 27.30 -9.87
N GLN A 28 2.43 27.12 -11.20
CA GLN A 28 3.59 27.43 -12.03
C GLN A 28 3.94 28.92 -11.98
N GLN A 29 2.94 29.80 -12.07
CA GLN A 29 3.16 31.25 -11.99
C GLN A 29 3.71 31.67 -10.63
N ASN A 30 3.18 31.09 -9.55
CA ASN A 30 3.63 31.38 -8.21
C ASN A 30 5.05 30.85 -7.98
N TRP A 31 5.42 29.69 -8.53
CA TRP A 31 6.82 29.20 -8.53
C TRP A 31 7.76 30.17 -9.25
N LEU A 32 7.38 30.66 -10.44
CA LEU A 32 8.18 31.65 -11.19
C LEU A 32 8.32 33.00 -10.47
N THR A 33 7.33 33.35 -9.63
CA THR A 33 7.27 34.65 -8.94
C THR A 33 7.98 34.61 -7.59
N TYR A 34 7.80 33.53 -6.82
CA TYR A 34 8.21 33.43 -5.42
C TYR A 34 9.33 32.41 -5.17
N GLY A 35 9.76 31.65 -6.19
CA GLY A 35 10.82 30.66 -6.03
C GLY A 35 10.46 29.57 -5.03
N LEU A 36 11.31 29.35 -4.03
CA LEU A 36 11.10 28.34 -2.99
C LEU A 36 10.05 28.77 -1.94
N ASP A 37 9.85 30.08 -1.76
CA ASP A 37 8.86 30.62 -0.81
C ASP A 37 7.40 30.35 -1.24
N PHE A 38 7.21 29.91 -2.49
CA PHE A 38 5.95 29.43 -3.03
C PHE A 38 5.30 28.35 -2.16
N VAL A 39 6.11 27.51 -1.52
CA VAL A 39 5.61 26.34 -0.79
C VAL A 39 4.71 26.74 0.39
N ASN A 40 4.94 27.92 0.97
CA ASN A 40 4.09 28.52 2.01
C ASN A 40 2.62 28.68 1.60
N PHE A 41 2.32 28.73 0.30
CA PHE A 41 0.94 28.86 -0.18
C PHE A 41 0.19 27.52 -0.27
N TYR A 42 0.89 26.38 -0.21
CA TYR A 42 0.31 25.07 -0.50
C TYR A 42 0.58 24.00 0.57
N VAL A 43 1.47 24.27 1.51
CA VAL A 43 1.79 23.36 2.62
C VAL A 43 1.53 24.11 3.94
N GLU A 44 0.80 23.48 4.86
CA GLU A 44 0.34 24.15 6.09
C GLU A 44 1.40 24.19 7.21
N ASP A 45 2.46 23.36 7.13
CA ASP A 45 3.53 23.25 8.13
C ASP A 45 4.92 23.48 7.51
N VAL A 46 5.09 24.59 6.78
CA VAL A 46 6.33 24.87 6.01
C VAL A 46 7.54 25.16 6.92
N ASP A 47 7.27 25.65 8.13
CA ASP A 47 8.28 25.93 9.16
C ASP A 47 8.72 24.66 9.92
N GLY A 48 8.07 23.52 9.70
CA GLY A 48 8.43 22.23 10.27
C GLY A 48 9.48 21.47 9.45
N ASP A 49 9.88 20.29 9.92
CA ASP A 49 10.88 19.43 9.25
C ASP A 49 10.34 18.76 7.96
N TRP A 50 9.21 19.21 7.40
CA TRP A 50 8.49 18.54 6.31
C TRP A 50 9.34 18.35 5.04
N LEU A 51 10.30 19.26 4.76
CA LEU A 51 11.22 19.15 3.64
C LEU A 51 12.33 18.12 3.91
N GLU A 52 12.78 18.04 5.16
CA GLU A 52 13.80 17.07 5.62
C GLU A 52 13.21 15.67 5.82
N THR A 53 11.90 15.59 6.07
CA THR A 53 11.13 14.35 6.13
C THR A 53 10.37 14.06 4.83
N TRP A 54 10.56 14.86 3.77
CA TRP A 54 9.90 14.65 2.49
C TRP A 54 10.48 13.38 1.83
N GLY A 55 9.75 12.27 1.97
CA GLY A 55 10.19 10.92 1.59
C GLY A 55 10.43 9.97 2.76
N ASN A 56 10.48 10.45 4.01
CA ASN A 56 10.62 9.59 5.19
C ASN A 56 9.35 8.79 5.52
N ASP A 57 8.17 9.28 5.12
CA ASP A 57 6.92 8.54 5.25
C ASP A 57 6.90 7.25 4.39
N GLU A 58 7.69 7.20 3.31
CA GLU A 58 7.96 5.96 2.55
C GLU A 58 9.11 5.14 3.16
N ILE A 59 10.11 5.76 3.79
CA ILE A 59 11.30 5.06 4.31
C ILE A 59 10.99 4.19 5.54
N LEU A 60 10.04 4.59 6.40
CA LEU A 60 9.61 3.73 7.52
C LEU A 60 8.85 2.48 7.06
N GLY A 61 8.07 2.57 5.98
CA GLY A 61 7.43 1.41 5.34
C GLY A 61 8.44 0.50 4.64
N ASN A 62 9.51 1.07 4.08
CA ASN A 62 10.51 0.31 3.33
C ASN A 62 11.36 -0.62 4.21
N SER A 63 11.67 -0.26 5.46
CA SER A 63 12.52 -1.12 6.30
C SER A 63 11.85 -2.44 6.70
N GLN A 64 10.59 -2.40 7.15
CA GLN A 64 9.84 -3.60 7.50
C GLN A 64 9.53 -4.45 6.27
N LEU A 65 9.16 -3.79 5.17
CA LEU A 65 8.85 -4.45 3.91
C LEU A 65 10.09 -5.13 3.31
N ASP A 66 11.28 -4.52 3.42
CA ASP A 66 12.52 -5.14 2.98
C ASP A 66 12.93 -6.35 3.83
N VAL A 67 12.71 -6.32 5.15
CA VAL A 67 12.88 -7.49 6.03
C VAL A 67 11.90 -8.62 5.66
N ILE A 68 10.64 -8.28 5.39
CA ILE A 68 9.63 -9.25 4.94
C ILE A 68 10.02 -9.85 3.58
N LYS A 69 10.47 -9.04 2.63
CA LYS A 69 10.98 -9.53 1.33
C LYS A 69 12.16 -10.48 1.51
N GLU A 70 13.14 -10.11 2.33
CA GLU A 70 14.32 -10.93 2.59
C GLU A 70 13.91 -12.28 3.20
N PHE A 71 13.00 -12.27 4.18
CA PHE A 71 12.41 -13.48 4.75
C PHE A 71 11.71 -14.34 3.69
N LEU A 72 10.85 -13.75 2.86
CA LEU A 72 10.10 -14.46 1.82
C LEU A 72 10.99 -15.05 0.72
N VAL A 73 12.21 -14.53 0.53
CA VAL A 73 13.22 -15.06 -0.41
C VAL A 73 14.20 -16.03 0.29
N SER A 74 14.26 -16.04 1.62
CA SER A 74 15.13 -16.93 2.39
C SER A 74 14.80 -18.42 2.24
N ASP A 75 15.72 -19.29 2.70
CA ASP A 75 15.53 -20.74 2.76
C ASP A 75 14.82 -21.20 4.05
N ASP A 76 14.19 -20.29 4.81
CA ASP A 76 13.39 -20.67 5.97
C ASP A 76 12.23 -21.59 5.54
N TYR A 77 11.97 -22.63 6.34
CA TYR A 77 10.96 -23.63 6.00
C TYR A 77 9.56 -23.00 5.81
N VAL A 78 9.25 -21.92 6.53
CA VAL A 78 7.99 -21.19 6.40
C VAL A 78 7.96 -20.44 5.06
N ALA A 79 9.04 -19.76 4.70
CA ALA A 79 9.16 -19.04 3.43
C ALA A 79 9.08 -19.98 2.22
N VAL A 80 9.74 -21.14 2.30
CA VAL A 80 9.66 -22.19 1.26
C VAL A 80 8.22 -22.66 1.08
N ARG A 81 7.51 -22.99 2.18
CA ARG A 81 6.11 -23.42 2.11
C ARG A 81 5.16 -22.36 1.58
N ILE A 82 5.41 -21.08 1.91
CA ILE A 82 4.64 -19.96 1.36
C ILE A 82 4.86 -19.89 -0.16
N ARG A 83 6.10 -19.99 -0.64
CA ARG A 83 6.39 -19.97 -2.09
C ARG A 83 5.75 -21.14 -2.83
N GLU A 84 5.76 -22.34 -2.25
CA GLU A 84 5.08 -23.51 -2.80
C GLU A 84 3.57 -23.30 -2.88
N HIS A 85 2.98 -22.67 -1.86
CA HIS A 85 1.55 -22.38 -1.79
C HIS A 85 1.11 -21.20 -2.66
N LEU A 86 2.01 -20.23 -2.88
CA LEU A 86 1.72 -19.00 -3.62
C LEU A 86 1.59 -19.22 -5.13
N GLY A 87 2.24 -20.26 -5.67
CA GLY A 87 2.13 -20.63 -7.09
C GLY A 87 2.51 -19.50 -8.04
N GLU A 88 1.51 -18.93 -8.72
CA GLU A 88 1.67 -17.80 -9.67
C GLU A 88 1.46 -16.42 -9.03
N ARG A 89 0.98 -16.34 -7.78
CA ARG A 89 0.76 -15.05 -7.10
C ARG A 89 2.09 -14.33 -6.85
N SER A 90 2.07 -13.01 -6.93
CA SER A 90 3.27 -12.19 -6.76
C SER A 90 3.75 -12.18 -5.30
N LEU A 91 5.00 -12.59 -5.09
CA LEU A 91 5.66 -12.48 -3.77
C LEU A 91 5.73 -11.04 -3.26
N PHE A 92 5.85 -10.07 -4.16
CA PHE A 92 5.85 -8.66 -3.80
C PHE A 92 4.50 -8.20 -3.29
N ASP A 93 3.42 -8.63 -3.95
CA ASP A 93 2.06 -8.31 -3.52
C ASP A 93 1.77 -8.94 -2.15
N LEU A 94 2.21 -10.19 -1.94
CA LEU A 94 2.17 -10.82 -0.62
C LEU A 94 2.95 -10.00 0.43
N ALA A 95 4.16 -9.54 0.13
CA ALA A 95 4.99 -8.77 1.07
C ALA A 95 4.32 -7.45 1.49
N VAL A 96 3.72 -6.74 0.53
CA VAL A 96 2.98 -5.49 0.81
C VAL A 96 1.76 -5.76 1.68
N ASN A 97 0.95 -6.75 1.33
CA ASN A 97 -0.24 -7.09 2.12
C ASN A 97 0.12 -7.62 3.52
N LEU A 98 1.27 -8.30 3.68
CA LEU A 98 1.78 -8.73 4.98
C LEU A 98 2.24 -7.55 5.83
N GLU A 99 2.91 -6.56 5.24
CA GLU A 99 3.30 -5.33 5.93
C GLU A 99 2.06 -4.58 6.43
N GLU A 100 0.99 -4.50 5.63
CA GLU A 100 -0.29 -3.92 6.06
C GLU A 100 -0.93 -4.74 7.19
N CYS A 101 -0.90 -6.08 7.11
CA CYS A 101 -1.37 -6.95 8.20
C CYS A 101 -0.59 -6.75 9.51
N CYS A 102 0.71 -6.45 9.45
CA CYS A 102 1.53 -6.20 10.64
C CYS A 102 1.10 -4.93 11.40
N ARG A 103 0.45 -3.98 10.72
CA ARG A 103 -0.07 -2.76 11.35
C ARG A 103 -1.35 -3.02 12.18
N ILE A 104 -1.96 -4.20 12.05
CA ILE A 104 -3.16 -4.58 12.81
C ILE A 104 -2.78 -4.94 14.25
N THR A 105 -3.34 -4.20 15.22
CA THR A 105 -3.03 -4.36 16.66
C THR A 105 -3.63 -5.63 17.27
N GLU A 106 -4.76 -6.12 16.75
CA GLU A 106 -5.49 -7.26 17.30
C GLU A 106 -5.02 -8.58 16.68
N VAL A 107 -4.50 -9.48 17.53
CA VAL A 107 -3.84 -10.73 17.09
C VAL A 107 -4.78 -11.67 16.33
N ASN A 108 -6.03 -11.78 16.76
CA ASN A 108 -7.04 -12.64 16.11
C ASN A 108 -7.43 -12.12 14.73
N ASP A 109 -7.56 -10.80 14.59
CA ASP A 109 -7.90 -10.16 13.33
C ASP A 109 -6.72 -10.23 12.36
N ARG A 110 -5.50 -10.04 12.87
CA ARG A 110 -4.27 -10.22 12.10
C ARG A 110 -4.13 -11.64 11.55
N LEU A 111 -4.35 -12.66 12.39
CA LEU A 111 -4.31 -14.07 11.98
C LEU A 111 -5.35 -14.37 10.92
N SER A 112 -6.58 -13.89 11.10
CA SER A 112 -7.66 -14.08 10.12
C SER A 112 -7.34 -13.41 8.79
N THR A 113 -6.70 -12.24 8.81
CA THR A 113 -6.31 -11.50 7.60
C THR A 113 -5.17 -12.21 6.87
N VAL A 114 -4.13 -12.66 7.58
CA VAL A 114 -3.02 -13.47 7.01
C VAL A 114 -3.54 -14.79 6.45
N LYS A 115 -4.47 -15.44 7.15
CA LYS A 115 -5.14 -16.64 6.67
C LYS A 115 -5.88 -16.36 5.36
N ASN A 116 -6.67 -15.30 5.29
CA ASN A 116 -7.40 -14.93 4.08
C ASN A 116 -6.45 -14.54 2.94
N LEU A 117 -5.30 -13.94 3.23
CA LEU A 117 -4.27 -13.60 2.26
C LEU A 117 -3.63 -14.86 1.65
N LEU A 118 -3.38 -15.88 2.48
CA LEU A 118 -2.86 -17.18 2.07
C LEU A 118 -3.93 -18.06 1.43
N ALA A 119 -5.21 -17.84 1.72
CA ALA A 119 -6.30 -18.58 1.09
C ALA A 119 -6.38 -18.21 -0.39
N ASP A 120 -6.25 -19.23 -1.24
CA ASP A 120 -6.48 -19.07 -2.67
C ASP A 120 -7.96 -19.23 -2.96
N GLU A 121 -8.57 -18.26 -3.66
CA GLU A 121 -10.01 -18.30 -3.98
C GLU A 121 -10.38 -19.54 -4.82
N GLU A 122 -9.42 -20.11 -5.56
CA GLU A 122 -9.63 -21.28 -6.42
C GLU A 122 -9.39 -22.64 -5.74
N ASN A 123 -8.70 -22.71 -4.60
CA ASN A 123 -8.28 -23.99 -3.98
C ASN A 123 -8.97 -24.27 -2.63
N SER A 124 -10.26 -23.95 -2.56
CA SER A 124 -11.12 -23.97 -1.36
C SER A 124 -11.41 -25.36 -0.74
N VAL A 125 -10.83 -26.45 -1.23
CA VAL A 125 -11.23 -27.80 -0.77
C VAL A 125 -9.99 -28.59 -0.35
N ASN A 126 -9.51 -28.39 0.88
CA ASN A 126 -9.31 -29.48 1.86
C ASN A 126 -8.34 -29.21 3.03
N ASN A 127 -7.56 -28.10 3.07
CA ASN A 127 -6.50 -27.95 4.09
C ASN A 127 -6.56 -26.65 4.92
N ASP A 128 -7.74 -26.31 5.42
CA ASP A 128 -7.95 -25.10 6.25
C ASP A 128 -7.11 -25.10 7.55
N ILE A 129 -6.83 -26.30 8.09
CA ILE A 129 -6.00 -26.50 9.28
C ILE A 129 -4.51 -26.27 8.98
N ASP A 130 -4.01 -26.75 7.84
CA ASP A 130 -2.60 -26.55 7.47
C ASP A 130 -2.32 -25.09 7.11
N LEU A 131 -3.32 -24.39 6.58
CA LEU A 131 -3.26 -22.98 6.24
C LEU A 131 -3.29 -22.09 7.49
N LEU A 132 -4.10 -22.45 8.49
CA LEU A 132 -4.05 -21.84 9.82
C LEU A 132 -2.68 -22.04 10.48
N ASN A 133 -2.16 -23.26 10.49
CA ASN A 133 -0.84 -23.56 11.05
C ASN A 133 0.29 -22.79 10.31
N LEU A 134 0.16 -22.60 9.00
CA LEU A 134 1.10 -21.82 8.20
C LEU A 134 1.02 -20.33 8.54
N ALA A 135 -0.19 -19.78 8.65
CA ALA A 135 -0.42 -18.39 9.06
C ALA A 135 0.13 -18.11 10.47
N ASP A 136 -0.08 -19.02 11.41
CA ASP A 136 0.47 -18.94 12.78
C ASP A 136 2.00 -18.97 12.78
N SER A 137 2.60 -19.89 12.01
CA SER A 137 4.05 -20.00 11.89
C SER A 137 4.66 -18.74 11.24
N LEU A 138 3.98 -18.19 10.23
CA LEU A 138 4.37 -16.96 9.56
C LEU A 138 4.32 -15.78 10.53
N LEU A 139 3.24 -15.62 11.29
CA LEU A 139 3.13 -14.55 12.29
C LEU A 139 4.18 -14.66 13.39
N ALA A 140 4.44 -15.86 13.89
CA ALA A 140 5.49 -16.10 14.87
C ALA A 140 6.87 -15.68 14.33
N LYS A 141 7.16 -16.00 13.07
CA LYS A 141 8.39 -15.58 12.39
C LYS A 141 8.46 -14.08 12.15
N LEU A 142 7.37 -13.45 11.73
CA LEU A 142 7.31 -12.00 11.57
C LEU A 142 7.54 -11.27 12.89
N THR A 143 7.01 -11.78 14.02
CA THR A 143 7.31 -11.21 15.35
C THR A 143 8.73 -11.46 15.86
N GLU A 144 9.46 -12.39 15.25
CA GLU A 144 10.86 -12.67 15.58
C GLU A 144 11.83 -11.76 14.81
N ILE A 145 11.46 -11.36 13.59
CA ILE A 145 12.32 -10.58 12.67
C ILE A 145 12.00 -9.09 12.61
N LEU A 146 10.81 -8.65 13.05
CA LEU A 146 10.37 -7.25 13.14
C LEU A 146 10.45 -6.74 14.58
#